data_AF-A0A3G3NCI6-F1
#
_entry.id   AF-A0A3G3NCI6-F1
#
_cell.length_a   1.000
_cell.length_b   1.000
_cell.length_c   1.000
_cell.angle_alpha   90.00
_cell.angle_beta   90.00
_cell.angle_gamma   90.00
#
_symmetry.space_group_name_H-M   'P 1'
#
loop_
_entity.id
_entity.type
_entity.pdbx_description
1 polymer ?
#
loop_
_entity_poly.entity_id
_entity_poly.type
_entity_poly.pdbx_seq_one_letter_code
_entity_poly.pdbx_strand_id
1 'polypeptide(L)'
;LQPLSKYAMYAQNEQVHVAAWPSFSNYEPFAPALGSEVNNAASRIYAVEGSCFVLAPCAVVSKAMIDELCDTPEKHELDHVGGGHAVIYGPDGSALVPKLPEDSEGILY
;
A
#
# COMPACT_ATOMS: atom_id res chain seq x y z
N LEU A 1 9.29 2.69 -9.76
CA LEU A 1 9.45 4.06 -9.20
C LEU A 1 9.60 5.05 -10.36
N GLN A 2 8.99 6.24 -10.27
CA GLN A 2 8.95 7.24 -11.36
C GLN A 2 9.51 8.60 -10.88
N PRO A 3 10.85 8.82 -10.95
CA PRO A 3 11.48 10.00 -10.35
C PRO A 3 10.97 11.34 -10.91
N LEU A 4 10.72 11.43 -12.22
CA LEU A 4 10.27 12.68 -12.84
C LEU A 4 8.90 13.13 -12.31
N SER A 5 7.98 12.19 -12.10
CA SER A 5 6.67 12.47 -11.50
C SER A 5 6.82 13.01 -10.08
N LYS A 6 7.69 12.41 -9.26
CA LYS A 6 7.95 12.90 -7.89
C LYS A 6 8.44 14.36 -7.91
N TYR A 7 9.45 14.67 -8.71
CA TYR A 7 9.97 16.04 -8.82
C TYR A 7 8.93 17.04 -9.31
N ALA A 8 8.07 16.64 -10.25
CA ALA A 8 7.00 17.51 -10.75
C ALA A 8 5.98 17.87 -9.66
N MET A 9 5.68 16.95 -8.75
CA MET A 9 4.77 17.18 -7.61
C MET A 9 5.45 17.99 -6.51
N TYR A 10 6.71 17.67 -6.16
CA TYR A 10 7.50 18.44 -5.19
C TYR A 10 7.63 19.91 -5.61
N ALA A 11 7.89 20.17 -6.90
CA ALA A 11 7.99 21.53 -7.43
C ALA A 11 6.69 22.34 -7.35
N GLN A 12 5.55 21.67 -7.19
CA GLN A 12 4.23 22.29 -6.98
C GLN A 12 3.89 22.45 -5.49
N ASN A 13 4.83 22.16 -4.59
CA ASN A 13 4.64 22.21 -3.13
C ASN A 13 3.44 21.39 -2.66
N GLU A 14 3.27 20.18 -3.20
CA GLU A 14 2.24 19.23 -2.75
C GLU A 14 2.31 19.06 -1.23
N GLN A 15 1.18 19.28 -0.53
CA GLN A 15 1.10 19.16 0.93
C GLN A 15 0.67 17.76 1.38
N VAL A 16 -0.14 17.09 0.55
CA VAL A 16 -0.67 15.75 0.79
C VAL A 16 -0.56 14.96 -0.50
N HIS A 17 0.14 13.83 -0.44
CA HIS A 17 0.25 12.88 -1.54
C HIS A 17 -0.59 11.63 -1.27
N VAL A 18 -1.26 11.12 -2.29
CA VAL A 18 -2.05 9.89 -2.20
C VAL A 18 -1.36 8.77 -2.99
N ALA A 19 -0.74 7.84 -2.28
CA ALA A 19 -0.06 6.67 -2.84
C ALA A 19 -0.96 5.43 -2.71
N ALA A 20 -2.04 5.39 -3.48
CA ALA A 20 -3.03 4.30 -3.40
C ALA A 20 -2.48 2.98 -3.96
N TRP A 21 -2.57 1.93 -3.15
CA TRP A 21 -2.20 0.56 -3.49
C TRP A 21 -3.46 -0.31 -3.61
N PRO A 22 -3.43 -1.41 -4.41
CA PRO A 22 -4.52 -2.38 -4.47
C PRO A 22 -4.55 -3.20 -3.16
N SER A 23 -4.57 -4.53 -3.20
CA SER A 23 -4.15 -5.37 -2.07
C SER A 23 -2.71 -5.84 -2.30
N PHE A 24 -2.08 -6.31 -1.23
CA PHE A 24 -0.81 -7.04 -1.31
C PHE A 24 -0.98 -8.53 -1.06
N SER A 25 -2.19 -9.05 -1.26
CA SER A 25 -2.51 -10.48 -1.10
C SER A 25 -1.99 -11.34 -2.26
N ASN A 26 -1.71 -10.70 -3.39
CA ASN A 26 -1.28 -11.37 -4.60
C ASN A 26 0.25 -11.56 -4.63
N TYR A 27 0.68 -12.72 -5.09
CA TYR A 27 2.09 -13.03 -5.35
C TYR A 27 3.03 -13.00 -4.13
N GLU A 28 2.52 -13.06 -2.89
CA GLU A 28 3.34 -13.40 -1.73
C GLU A 28 3.58 -14.93 -1.67
N PRO A 29 4.81 -15.41 -1.41
CA PRO A 29 6.08 -14.68 -1.25
C PRO A 29 6.89 -14.50 -2.55
N PHE A 30 6.32 -14.82 -3.71
CA PHE A 30 7.04 -14.95 -5.00
C PHE A 30 7.57 -13.63 -5.58
N ALA A 31 6.93 -12.49 -5.30
CA ALA A 31 7.27 -11.20 -5.90
C ALA A 31 7.49 -10.08 -4.86
N PRO A 32 8.64 -10.06 -4.15
CA PRO A 32 8.92 -9.06 -3.10
C PRO A 32 8.80 -7.60 -3.57
N ALA A 33 9.12 -7.32 -4.83
CA ALA A 33 9.01 -5.98 -5.42
C ALA A 33 7.56 -5.46 -5.48
N LEU A 34 6.59 -6.36 -5.44
CA LEU A 34 5.16 -6.04 -5.42
C LEU A 34 4.57 -6.08 -4.00
N GLY A 35 5.33 -6.59 -3.02
CA GLY A 35 4.88 -6.73 -1.64
C GLY A 35 4.77 -5.41 -0.87
N SER A 36 4.12 -5.48 0.27
CA SER A 36 3.78 -4.31 1.09
C SER A 36 5.01 -3.60 1.67
N GLU A 37 6.10 -4.32 1.95
CA GLU A 37 7.34 -3.76 2.50
C GLU A 37 7.96 -2.74 1.53
N VAL A 38 8.17 -3.14 0.27
CA VAL A 38 8.80 -2.31 -0.76
C VAL A 38 7.91 -1.10 -1.09
N ASN A 39 6.62 -1.32 -1.25
CA ASN A 39 5.68 -0.27 -1.65
C ASN A 39 5.41 0.75 -0.53
N ASN A 40 5.31 0.30 0.71
CA ASN A 40 5.24 1.22 1.86
C ASN A 40 6.57 1.96 2.10
N ALA A 41 7.73 1.33 1.85
CA ALA A 41 9.00 2.02 1.89
C ALA A 41 9.08 3.13 0.83
N ALA A 42 8.58 2.89 -0.38
CA ALA A 42 8.47 3.90 -1.42
C ALA A 42 7.57 5.08 -1.00
N SER A 43 6.41 4.80 -0.41
CA SER A 43 5.52 5.82 0.15
C SER A 43 6.19 6.62 1.27
N ARG A 44 6.95 5.97 2.16
CA ARG A 44 7.69 6.64 3.24
C ARG A 44 8.78 7.56 2.69
N ILE A 45 9.54 7.11 1.69
CA ILE A 45 10.58 7.93 1.05
C ILE A 45 9.96 9.16 0.39
N TYR A 46 8.80 9.03 -0.27
CA TYR A 46 8.09 10.16 -0.85
C TYR A 46 7.75 11.23 0.20
N ALA A 47 7.26 10.81 1.37
CA ALA A 47 6.92 11.72 2.46
C ALA A 47 8.13 12.59 2.88
N VAL A 48 9.29 11.95 3.04
CA VAL A 48 10.54 12.60 3.46
C VAL A 48 11.11 13.49 2.36
N GLU A 49 11.23 12.98 1.13
CA GLU A 49 11.79 13.76 0.02
C GLU A 49 10.92 14.97 -0.34
N GLY A 50 9.59 14.80 -0.33
CA GLY A 50 8.63 15.84 -0.66
C GLY A 50 8.28 16.76 0.50
N SER A 51 8.68 16.42 1.74
CA SER A 51 8.26 17.13 2.96
C SER A 51 6.74 17.28 3.06
N CYS A 52 6.00 16.24 2.72
CA CYS A 52 4.54 16.23 2.65
C CYS A 52 3.95 15.04 3.43
N PHE A 53 2.67 15.12 3.76
CA PHE A 53 1.95 13.96 4.30
C PHE A 53 1.67 12.95 3.18
N VAL A 54 1.82 11.65 3.45
CA VAL A 54 1.47 10.60 2.48
C VAL A 54 0.34 9.76 3.04
N LEU A 55 -0.76 9.70 2.31
CA LEU A 55 -1.86 8.77 2.53
C LEU A 55 -1.67 7.59 1.58
N ALA A 56 -1.38 6.41 2.12
CA ALA A 56 -1.24 5.18 1.35
C ALA A 56 -2.40 4.23 1.67
N PRO A 57 -3.61 4.46 1.11
CA PRO A 57 -4.72 3.53 1.28
C PRO A 57 -4.43 2.22 0.54
N CYS A 58 -5.00 1.13 1.03
CA CYS A 58 -4.80 -0.22 0.51
C CYS A 58 -6.11 -1.01 0.72
N ALA A 59 -6.51 -1.76 -0.30
CA ALA A 59 -7.66 -2.64 -0.25
C ALA A 59 -7.35 -3.94 0.51
N VAL A 60 -8.40 -4.62 0.97
CA VAL A 60 -8.33 -5.93 1.61
C VAL A 60 -9.06 -6.94 0.72
N VAL A 61 -8.47 -8.12 0.53
CA VAL A 61 -9.12 -9.24 -0.14
C VAL A 61 -9.93 -10.04 0.87
N SER A 62 -11.24 -10.15 0.64
CA SER A 62 -12.15 -10.90 1.51
C SER A 62 -12.20 -12.38 1.14
N LYS A 63 -12.69 -13.22 2.07
CA LYS A 63 -12.97 -14.63 1.76
C LYS A 63 -13.96 -14.81 0.61
N ALA A 64 -14.98 -13.95 0.51
CA ALA A 64 -15.96 -14.03 -0.58
C ALA A 64 -15.30 -13.79 -1.95
N MET A 65 -14.34 -12.86 -2.03
CA MET A 65 -13.56 -12.61 -3.25
C MET A 65 -12.71 -13.82 -3.61
N ILE A 66 -12.03 -14.45 -2.64
CA ILE A 66 -11.26 -15.67 -2.89
C ILE A 66 -12.17 -16.80 -3.39
N ASP A 67 -13.32 -17.02 -2.74
CA ASP A 67 -14.25 -18.07 -3.12
C ASP A 67 -14.86 -17.85 -4.53
N GLU A 68 -14.97 -16.60 -4.98
CA GLU A 68 -15.47 -16.24 -6.31
C GLU A 68 -14.39 -16.28 -7.40
N LEU A 69 -13.17 -15.81 -7.10
CA LEU A 69 -12.12 -15.56 -8.09
C LEU A 69 -11.13 -16.73 -8.24
N CYS A 70 -10.90 -17.48 -7.16
CA CYS A 70 -9.96 -18.61 -7.12
C CYS A 70 -10.71 -19.95 -7.33
N ASP A 71 -11.07 -20.24 -8.57
CA ASP A 71 -11.78 -21.48 -8.96
C ASP A 71 -10.86 -22.68 -9.23
N THR A 72 -9.53 -22.51 -9.13
CA THR A 72 -8.55 -23.58 -9.27
C THR A 72 -7.51 -23.57 -8.14
N PRO A 73 -6.86 -24.72 -7.83
CA PRO A 73 -5.81 -24.78 -6.83
C PRO A 73 -4.66 -23.80 -7.09
N GLU A 74 -4.26 -23.62 -8.35
CA GLU A 74 -3.16 -22.72 -8.72
C GLU A 74 -3.50 -21.25 -8.42
N LYS A 75 -4.77 -20.85 -8.54
CA LYS A 75 -5.20 -19.50 -8.15
C LYS A 75 -5.15 -19.29 -6.64
N HIS A 76 -5.41 -20.33 -5.85
CA HIS A 76 -5.25 -20.28 -4.39
C HIS A 76 -3.78 -20.24 -3.93
N GLU A 77 -2.83 -20.61 -4.79
CA GLU A 77 -1.41 -20.43 -4.51
C GLU A 77 -0.95 -18.99 -4.78
N LEU A 78 -1.72 -18.20 -5.54
CA LEU A 78 -1.34 -16.86 -5.98
C LEU A 78 -2.02 -15.73 -5.19
N ASP A 79 -3.08 -16.02 -4.46
CA ASP A 79 -3.88 -15.02 -3.74
C ASP A 79 -4.40 -15.60 -2.41
N HIS A 80 -4.58 -14.73 -1.42
CA HIS A 80 -5.08 -15.10 -0.10
C HIS A 80 -5.98 -14.01 0.50
N VAL A 81 -6.71 -14.36 1.56
CA VAL A 81 -7.47 -13.38 2.33
C VAL A 81 -6.51 -12.41 3.01
N GLY A 82 -6.81 -11.11 2.96
CA GLY A 82 -6.01 -10.05 3.58
C GLY A 82 -5.26 -9.17 2.58
N GLY A 83 -3.98 -8.92 2.84
CA GLY A 83 -3.13 -8.05 2.02
C GLY A 83 -3.34 -6.55 2.25
N GLY A 84 -4.11 -6.16 3.27
CA GLY A 84 -4.28 -4.77 3.66
C GLY A 84 -3.05 -4.22 4.38
N HIS A 85 -2.41 -3.19 3.84
CA HIS A 85 -1.29 -2.54 4.50
C HIS A 85 -1.35 -1.02 4.42
N ALA A 86 -2.56 -0.48 4.57
CA ALA A 86 -2.79 0.95 4.59
C ALA A 86 -1.94 1.64 5.67
N VAL A 87 -1.45 2.85 5.38
CA VAL A 87 -0.60 3.63 6.29
C VAL A 87 -0.68 5.12 6.00
N ILE A 88 -0.50 5.93 7.04
CA ILE A 88 -0.34 7.38 6.95
C ILE A 88 1.07 7.74 7.42
N TYR A 89 1.84 8.42 6.57
CA TYR A 89 3.17 8.93 6.91
C TYR A 89 3.17 10.44 7.09
N GLY A 90 3.88 10.90 8.13
CA GLY A 90 4.23 12.30 8.31
C GLY A 90 5.39 12.73 7.39
N PRO A 91 5.64 14.05 7.25
CA PRO A 91 6.73 14.58 6.44
C PRO A 91 8.13 14.12 6.86
N ASP A 92 8.30 13.61 8.09
CA ASP A 92 9.54 13.03 8.61
C ASP A 92 9.63 11.51 8.37
N GLY A 93 8.63 10.91 7.73
CA GLY A 93 8.54 9.47 7.47
C GLY A 93 8.00 8.65 8.65
N SER A 94 7.60 9.29 9.76
CA SER A 94 6.96 8.60 10.88
C SER A 94 5.59 8.05 10.46
N ALA A 95 5.25 6.84 10.93
CA ALA A 95 3.89 6.34 10.80
C ALA A 95 3.03 7.02 11.87
N LEU A 96 2.01 7.76 11.45
CA LEU A 96 1.23 8.62 12.35
C LEU A 96 0.17 7.84 13.15
N VAL A 97 -0.18 6.66 12.67
CA VAL A 97 -1.28 5.84 13.18
C VAL A 97 -0.86 4.37 13.24
N PRO A 98 -1.32 3.61 14.24
CA PRO A 98 -1.18 2.15 14.24
C PRO A 98 -1.85 1.55 13.01
N LYS A 99 -1.26 0.50 12.45
CA LYS A 99 -1.87 -0.26 11.35
C LYS A 99 -3.06 -1.07 11.86
N LEU A 100 -4.05 -1.24 11.00
CA LEU A 100 -5.03 -2.31 11.14
C LEU A 100 -4.37 -3.67 10.78
N PRO A 101 -4.89 -4.79 11.29
CA PRO A 101 -4.54 -6.11 10.77
C PRO A 101 -4.79 -6.19 9.26
N GLU A 102 -4.01 -6.99 8.55
CA GLU A 102 -4.06 -7.03 7.08
C GLU A 102 -5.34 -7.62 6.49
N ASP A 103 -6.10 -8.34 7.32
CA ASP A 103 -7.39 -8.94 7.01
C ASP A 103 -8.59 -8.11 7.49
N SER A 104 -8.33 -6.90 8.00
CA SER A 104 -9.35 -6.03 8.59
C SER A 104 -9.67 -4.83 7.71
N GLU A 105 -10.94 -4.67 7.35
CA GLU A 105 -11.44 -3.46 6.70
C GLU A 105 -11.62 -2.33 7.74
N GLY A 106 -11.23 -1.11 7.38
CA GLY A 106 -11.43 0.04 8.25
C GLY A 106 -10.83 1.32 7.70
N ILE A 107 -10.91 2.38 8.52
CA ILE A 107 -10.39 3.71 8.21
C ILE A 107 -9.30 4.04 9.23
N LEU A 108 -8.19 4.59 8.74
CA LEU A 108 -7.14 5.19 9.54
C LEU A 108 -7.42 6.70 9.68
N TYR A 109 -7.33 7.23 10.90
CA TYR A 109 -7.68 8.63 11.23
C TYR A 109 -6.50 9.38 11.85
#